data_AF-J3JJM9-F1
#
_entry.id   AF-J3JJM9-F1
#
_cell.length_a   1.000
_cell.length_b   1.000
_cell.length_c   1.000
_cell.angle_alpha   90.00
_cell.angle_beta   90.00
_cell.angle_gamma   90.00
#
_symmetry.space_group_name_H-M   'P 1'
#
loop_
_entity.id
_entity.type
_entity.pdbx_description
1 polymer ?
#
loop_
_entity_poly.entity_id
_entity_poly.type
_entity_poly.pdbx_seq_one_letter_code
_entity_poly.pdbx_strand_id
1 'polypeptide(L)'
;MGLERFVDLKCAVSGMHPSAAVVVVTIRALKAHSGRYRLVSGKDLPEEMLQEKVEDVRTGAANLLKHLQIVRGFGITPVVAINVFPTDHDSEVEEVRSIAREAGARVAVCHPVTRGGEGCLDLASAVVEACRETGDAVSIRPVYEPEDDLRTKISKVAALYGADGVDYTSAASRLLDDYERGGFGGLPVIVAKTPLSLSAEPGLKGVPTGWRLPVREVRLAAGAGYVCVICGSLSTMPGLSSRPAAERVDVDADTGEIVGLR
;
A
#
# COMPACT_ATOMS: atom_id res chain seq x y z
N MET A 1 -2.28 -3.26 -1.83
CA MET A 1 -1.89 -4.54 -1.21
C MET A 1 -2.42 -4.65 0.22
N GLY A 2 -1.91 -3.90 1.20
CA GLY A 2 -2.36 -4.06 2.60
C GLY A 2 -3.87 -3.94 2.80
N LEU A 3 -4.49 -2.89 2.26
CA LEU A 3 -5.95 -2.69 2.33
C LEU A 3 -6.75 -3.81 1.66
N GLU A 4 -6.35 -4.21 0.45
CA GLU A 4 -7.03 -5.28 -0.31
C GLU A 4 -7.02 -6.59 0.47
N ARG A 5 -5.86 -7.02 1.00
CA ARG A 5 -5.79 -8.20 1.89
C ARG A 5 -6.56 -8.01 3.19
N PHE A 6 -6.61 -6.80 3.73
CA PHE A 6 -7.40 -6.53 4.93
C PHE A 6 -8.88 -6.75 4.66
N VAL A 7 -9.40 -6.29 3.52
CA VAL A 7 -10.79 -6.46 3.16
C VAL A 7 -11.10 -7.90 2.70
N ASP A 8 -10.43 -8.37 1.65
CA ASP A 8 -10.78 -9.62 0.97
C ASP A 8 -10.45 -10.88 1.79
N LEU A 9 -9.55 -10.77 2.78
CA LEU A 9 -9.19 -11.88 3.66
C LEU A 9 -9.55 -11.59 5.12
N LYS A 10 -9.00 -10.53 5.74
CA LYS A 10 -9.17 -10.35 7.19
C LYS A 10 -10.62 -10.02 7.55
N CYS A 11 -11.27 -9.09 6.87
CA CYS A 11 -12.68 -8.77 7.10
C CYS A 11 -13.59 -9.94 6.75
N ALA A 12 -13.34 -10.62 5.63
CA ALA A 12 -14.08 -11.83 5.26
C ALA A 12 -14.04 -12.92 6.35
N VAL A 13 -12.87 -13.16 6.95
CA VAL A 13 -12.71 -14.18 8.01
C VAL A 13 -13.25 -13.72 9.36
N SER A 14 -13.13 -12.44 9.69
CA SER A 14 -13.45 -11.92 11.03
C SER A 14 -14.84 -11.29 11.18
N GLY A 15 -15.53 -10.99 10.07
CA GLY A 15 -16.76 -10.21 10.07
C GLY A 15 -16.56 -8.74 10.47
N MET A 16 -15.33 -8.22 10.46
CA MET A 16 -15.05 -6.82 10.78
C MET A 16 -15.47 -5.90 9.63
N HIS A 17 -16.04 -4.74 9.97
CA HIS A 17 -16.54 -3.74 9.03
C HIS A 17 -15.86 -2.37 9.31
N PRO A 18 -14.80 -1.97 8.58
CA PRO A 18 -14.10 -0.71 8.82
C PRO A 18 -14.95 0.47 8.36
N SER A 19 -15.16 1.44 9.25
CA SER A 19 -15.97 2.64 8.97
C SER A 19 -15.23 3.70 8.15
N ALA A 20 -13.90 3.75 8.26
CA ALA A 20 -13.04 4.71 7.56
C ALA A 20 -11.63 4.12 7.32
N ALA A 21 -10.91 4.66 6.34
CA ALA A 21 -9.52 4.30 6.06
C ALA A 21 -8.66 5.55 5.96
N VAL A 22 -7.60 5.61 6.77
CA VAL A 22 -6.61 6.69 6.70
C VAL A 22 -5.59 6.37 5.62
N VAL A 23 -5.45 7.26 4.63
CA VAL A 23 -4.45 7.20 3.57
C VAL A 23 -3.35 8.20 3.90
N VAL A 24 -2.22 7.69 4.42
CA VAL A 24 -1.06 8.51 4.76
C VAL A 24 -0.27 8.85 3.49
N VAL A 25 0.07 10.13 3.33
CA VAL A 25 0.86 10.62 2.20
C VAL A 25 1.93 11.59 2.70
N THR A 26 3.07 11.64 1.99
CA THR A 26 4.14 12.62 2.23
C THR A 26 4.45 13.34 0.93
N ILE A 27 4.95 14.57 1.01
CA ILE A 27 5.35 15.34 -0.17
C ILE A 27 6.40 14.57 -0.99
N ARG A 28 7.41 14.04 -0.29
CA ARG A 28 8.48 13.23 -0.88
C ARG A 28 7.94 11.98 -1.58
N ALA A 29 6.96 11.28 -1.01
CA ALA A 29 6.35 10.13 -1.70
C ALA A 29 5.66 10.55 -3.01
N LEU A 30 4.91 11.66 -3.02
CA LEU A 30 4.29 12.15 -4.24
C LEU A 30 5.32 12.57 -5.28
N LYS A 31 6.35 13.34 -4.89
CA LYS A 31 7.46 13.66 -5.79
C LYS A 31 8.11 12.40 -6.36
N ALA A 32 8.34 11.36 -5.56
CA ALA A 32 8.85 10.08 -6.05
C ALA A 32 7.92 9.41 -7.08
N HIS A 33 6.60 9.52 -6.85
CA HIS A 33 5.59 8.99 -7.76
C HIS A 33 5.43 9.79 -9.05
N SER A 34 6.05 10.98 -9.19
CA SER A 34 6.15 11.69 -10.47
C SER A 34 6.95 10.91 -11.52
N GLY A 35 7.79 9.95 -11.10
CA GLY A 35 8.67 9.19 -11.99
C GLY A 35 9.91 9.96 -12.47
N ARG A 36 10.09 11.22 -12.05
CA ARG A 36 11.21 12.09 -12.47
C ARG A 36 12.52 11.81 -11.71
N TYR A 37 12.45 11.08 -10.60
CA TYR A 37 13.58 10.84 -9.70
C TYR A 37 13.99 9.37 -9.68
N ARG A 38 15.30 9.12 -9.70
CA ARG A 38 15.86 7.78 -9.52
C ARG A 38 16.16 7.54 -8.05
N LEU A 39 15.33 6.74 -7.40
CA LEU A 39 15.53 6.34 -6.01
C LEU A 39 16.28 5.02 -5.92
N VAL A 40 17.30 4.99 -5.06
CA VAL A 40 18.09 3.78 -4.78
C VAL A 40 17.94 3.45 -3.29
N SER A 41 17.55 2.22 -2.99
CA SER A 41 17.37 1.77 -1.60
C SER A 41 18.69 1.89 -0.82
N GLY A 42 18.61 2.46 0.38
CA GLY A 42 19.77 2.66 1.25
C GLY A 42 20.66 3.85 0.87
N LYS A 43 20.27 4.67 -0.11
CA LYS A 43 20.91 5.95 -0.40
C LYS A 43 20.00 7.11 -0.01
N ASP A 44 20.61 8.27 0.23
CA ASP A 44 19.89 9.51 0.44
C ASP A 44 19.02 9.88 -0.77
N LEU A 45 17.99 10.68 -0.51
CA LEU A 45 17.13 11.20 -1.57
C LEU A 45 17.94 12.17 -2.45
N PRO A 46 17.67 12.22 -3.77
CA PRO A 46 18.30 13.21 -4.65
C PRO A 46 18.03 14.63 -4.13
N GLU A 47 19.06 15.46 -4.09
CA GLU A 47 18.95 16.85 -3.59
C GLU A 47 17.89 17.63 -4.38
N GLU A 48 17.82 17.41 -5.70
CA GLU A 48 16.81 18.05 -6.56
C GLU A 48 15.36 17.73 -6.21
N MET A 49 15.12 16.64 -5.46
CA MET A 49 13.80 16.19 -4.99
C MET A 49 13.42 16.87 -3.67
N LEU A 50 14.41 17.32 -2.89
CA LEU A 50 14.18 18.05 -1.65
C LEU A 50 13.76 19.49 -1.90
N GLN A 51 14.17 20.07 -3.04
CA GLN A 51 13.79 21.42 -3.45
C GLN A 51 12.28 21.56 -3.72
N GLU A 52 11.75 22.76 -3.50
CA GLU A 52 10.35 23.12 -3.74
C GLU A 52 9.96 22.98 -5.23
N LYS A 53 9.03 22.07 -5.53
CA LYS A 53 8.51 21.77 -6.87
C LYS A 53 7.09 21.21 -6.80
N VAL A 54 6.10 22.12 -6.73
CA VAL A 54 4.66 21.80 -6.71
C VAL A 54 4.23 20.93 -7.90
N GLU A 55 4.80 21.12 -9.09
CA GLU A 55 4.47 20.33 -10.28
C GLU A 55 4.81 18.83 -10.15
N ASP A 56 5.85 18.49 -9.38
CA ASP A 56 6.20 17.08 -9.14
C ASP A 56 5.20 16.42 -8.20
N VAL A 57 4.71 17.18 -7.21
CA VAL A 57 3.64 16.76 -6.32
C VAL A 57 2.36 16.51 -7.12
N ARG A 58 1.96 17.46 -7.97
CA ARG A 58 0.78 17.33 -8.84
C ARG A 58 0.87 16.14 -9.79
N THR A 59 2.03 15.94 -10.42
CA THR A 59 2.27 14.79 -11.30
C THR A 59 2.16 13.47 -10.53
N GLY A 60 2.77 13.39 -9.35
CA GLY A 60 2.74 12.18 -8.51
C GLY A 60 1.40 11.90 -7.85
N ALA A 61 0.55 12.91 -7.70
CA ALA A 61 -0.74 12.81 -7.03
C ALA A 61 -1.71 11.83 -7.71
N ALA A 62 -1.50 11.50 -8.99
CA ALA A 62 -2.21 10.42 -9.66
C ALA A 62 -2.19 9.11 -8.84
N ASN A 63 -1.08 8.82 -8.16
CA ASN A 63 -0.96 7.66 -7.28
C ASN A 63 -1.90 7.75 -6.06
N LEU A 64 -1.93 8.90 -5.38
CA LEU A 64 -2.85 9.15 -4.27
C LEU A 64 -4.30 9.02 -4.73
N LEU A 65 -4.67 9.66 -5.84
CA LEU A 65 -6.01 9.60 -6.41
C LEU A 65 -6.44 8.16 -6.73
N LYS A 66 -5.55 7.34 -7.29
CA LYS A 66 -5.82 5.93 -7.53
C LYS A 66 -6.06 5.16 -6.23
N HIS A 67 -5.30 5.45 -5.17
CA HIS A 67 -5.53 4.84 -3.86
C HIS A 67 -6.85 5.27 -3.22
N LEU A 68 -7.25 6.54 -3.36
CA LEU A 68 -8.56 7.00 -2.93
C LEU A 68 -9.70 6.31 -3.69
N GLN A 69 -9.54 6.11 -5.01
CA GLN A 69 -10.47 5.34 -5.82
C GLN A 69 -10.58 3.90 -5.31
N ILE A 70 -9.45 3.24 -5.02
CA ILE A 70 -9.42 1.87 -4.49
C ILE A 70 -10.17 1.78 -3.15
N VAL A 71 -9.90 2.68 -2.22
CA VAL A 71 -10.57 2.72 -0.90
C VAL A 71 -12.09 2.82 -1.04
N ARG A 72 -12.56 3.72 -1.92
CA ARG A 72 -13.99 3.88 -2.22
C ARG A 72 -14.59 2.67 -2.94
N GLY A 73 -13.81 1.98 -3.76
CA GLY A 73 -14.19 0.71 -4.39
C GLY A 73 -14.65 -0.30 -3.35
N PHE A 74 -13.88 -0.41 -2.25
CA PHE A 74 -14.22 -1.24 -1.10
C PHE A 74 -15.40 -0.74 -0.25
N GLY A 75 -16.02 0.39 -0.58
CA GLY A 75 -17.11 0.97 0.18
C GLY A 75 -16.67 1.71 1.45
N ILE A 76 -15.37 1.99 1.60
CA ILE A 76 -14.80 2.62 2.80
C ILE A 76 -14.61 4.11 2.56
N THR A 77 -14.87 4.95 3.56
CA THR A 77 -14.65 6.40 3.53
C THR A 77 -13.15 6.73 3.71
N PRO A 78 -12.47 7.33 2.71
CA PRO A 78 -11.07 7.71 2.86
C PRO A 78 -10.88 9.02 3.64
N VAL A 79 -9.85 9.06 4.49
CA VAL A 79 -9.32 10.27 5.14
C VAL A 79 -7.84 10.39 4.80
N VAL A 80 -7.42 11.48 4.16
CA VAL A 80 -6.02 11.73 3.80
C VAL A 80 -5.28 12.34 5.00
N ALA A 81 -4.15 11.74 5.37
CA ALA A 81 -3.23 12.29 6.36
C ALA A 81 -1.95 12.73 5.67
N ILE A 82 -1.73 14.04 5.55
CA ILE A 82 -0.49 14.61 5.02
C ILE A 82 0.53 14.62 6.16
N ASN A 83 1.47 13.68 6.14
CA ASN A 83 2.55 13.61 7.13
C ASN A 83 3.69 14.54 6.72
N VAL A 84 3.81 15.68 7.41
CA VAL A 84 4.76 16.75 7.10
C VAL A 84 6.11 16.49 7.76
N PHE A 85 7.16 16.62 6.95
CA PHE A 85 8.54 16.60 7.42
C PHE A 85 9.15 18.01 7.46
N PRO A 86 10.21 18.23 8.26
CA PRO A 86 10.83 19.56 8.38
C PRO A 86 11.35 20.18 7.08
N THR A 87 11.61 19.36 6.06
CA THR A 87 12.11 19.80 4.74
C THR A 87 11.00 20.00 3.72
N ASP A 88 9.73 19.78 4.08
CA ASP A 88 8.60 19.98 3.18
C ASP A 88 8.25 21.47 3.12
N HIS A 89 7.78 21.94 1.96
CA HIS A 89 7.42 23.34 1.74
C HIS A 89 5.91 23.55 1.86
N ASP A 90 5.48 24.68 2.43
CA ASP A 90 4.06 24.97 2.65
C ASP A 90 3.22 24.96 1.37
N SER A 91 3.78 25.43 0.25
CA SER A 91 3.14 25.40 -1.06
C SER A 91 2.81 23.98 -1.53
N GLU A 92 3.69 23.03 -1.24
CA GLU A 92 3.56 21.62 -1.60
C GLU A 92 2.53 20.94 -0.70
N VAL A 93 2.53 21.27 0.59
CA VAL A 93 1.50 20.81 1.54
C VAL A 93 0.11 21.30 1.13
N GLU A 94 -0.03 22.57 0.75
CA GLU A 94 -1.32 23.11 0.32
C GLU A 94 -1.78 22.51 -1.03
N GLU A 95 -0.86 22.23 -1.96
CA GLU A 95 -1.20 21.53 -3.20
C GLU A 95 -1.78 20.13 -2.92
N VAL A 96 -1.16 19.33 -2.05
CA VAL A 96 -1.70 18.01 -1.68
C VAL A 96 -3.09 18.14 -1.04
N ARG A 97 -3.26 19.16 -0.19
CA ARG A 97 -4.53 19.44 0.48
C ARG A 97 -5.62 19.82 -0.52
N SER A 98 -5.31 20.68 -1.49
CA SER A 98 -6.21 21.04 -2.60
C SER A 98 -6.61 19.81 -3.41
N ILE A 99 -5.65 19.01 -3.86
CA ILE A 99 -5.92 17.78 -4.63
C ILE A 99 -6.80 16.80 -3.86
N ALA A 100 -6.53 16.60 -2.57
CA ALA A 100 -7.35 15.70 -1.73
C ALA A 100 -8.81 16.21 -1.59
N ARG A 101 -9.00 17.52 -1.42
CA ARG A 101 -10.33 18.14 -1.33
C ARG A 101 -11.09 18.07 -2.65
N GLU A 102 -10.42 18.37 -3.77
CA GLU A 102 -11.00 18.26 -5.11
C GLU A 102 -11.41 16.82 -5.44
N ALA A 103 -10.63 15.85 -4.94
CA ALA A 103 -10.98 14.44 -5.01
C ALA A 103 -12.12 14.03 -4.07
N GLY A 104 -12.69 14.95 -3.28
CA GLY A 104 -13.77 14.71 -2.32
C GLY A 104 -13.36 13.89 -1.11
N ALA A 105 -12.09 13.97 -0.68
CA ALA A 105 -11.62 13.30 0.53
C ALA A 105 -11.39 14.32 1.65
N ARG A 106 -11.69 13.90 2.89
CA ARG A 106 -11.23 14.62 4.07
C ARG A 106 -9.71 14.63 4.10
N VAL A 107 -9.12 15.72 4.55
CA VAL A 107 -7.67 15.85 4.62
C VAL A 107 -7.25 16.57 5.89
N ALA A 108 -6.25 16.01 6.57
CA ALA A 108 -5.63 16.60 7.74
C ALA A 108 -4.11 16.67 7.54
N VAL A 109 -3.52 17.81 7.90
CA VAL A 109 -2.07 17.99 7.95
C VAL A 109 -1.58 17.54 9.32
N CYS A 110 -0.57 16.70 9.34
CA CYS A 110 -0.13 15.98 10.54
C CYS A 110 1.37 16.20 10.76
N HIS A 111 1.76 16.38 12.03
CA HIS A 111 3.15 16.55 12.47
C HIS A 111 3.56 15.50 13.52
N PRO A 112 3.39 14.19 13.25
CA PRO A 112 3.63 13.15 14.25
C PRO A 112 5.09 13.07 14.70
N VAL A 113 6.03 13.36 13.79
CA VAL A 113 7.47 13.28 14.09
C VAL A 113 7.92 14.40 15.04
N THR A 114 7.44 15.63 14.82
CA THR A 114 7.90 16.81 15.58
C THR A 114 7.01 17.16 16.77
N ARG A 115 5.73 16.77 16.74
CA ARG A 115 4.72 17.14 17.76
C ARG A 115 3.95 15.95 18.33
N GLY A 116 4.35 14.71 18.01
CA GLY A 116 3.70 13.51 18.55
C GLY A 116 2.18 13.49 18.30
N GLY A 117 1.43 13.04 19.30
CA GLY A 117 -0.04 12.96 19.22
C GLY A 117 -0.74 14.31 19.09
N GLU A 118 -0.18 15.37 19.67
CA GLU A 118 -0.73 16.74 19.57
C GLU A 118 -0.74 17.22 18.11
N GLY A 119 0.29 16.84 17.34
CA GLY A 119 0.39 17.12 15.91
C GLY A 119 -0.62 16.36 15.03
N CYS A 120 -1.50 15.54 15.61
CA CYS A 120 -2.45 14.69 14.89
C CYS A 120 -3.91 14.90 15.31
N LEU A 121 -4.22 15.93 16.11
CA LEU A 121 -5.59 16.18 16.61
C LEU A 121 -6.60 16.45 15.50
N ASP A 122 -6.20 17.15 14.44
CA ASP A 122 -7.05 17.40 13.27
C ASP A 122 -7.37 16.10 12.52
N LEU A 123 -6.39 15.21 12.40
CA LEU A 123 -6.59 13.87 11.82
C LEU A 123 -7.55 13.04 12.68
N ALA A 124 -7.36 13.06 14.00
CA ALA A 124 -8.27 12.34 14.91
C ALA A 124 -9.71 12.82 14.75
N SER A 125 -9.92 14.13 14.68
CA SER A 125 -11.23 14.74 14.46
C SER A 125 -11.83 14.33 13.12
N ALA A 126 -11.06 14.40 12.04
CA ALA A 126 -11.49 14.00 10.69
C ALA A 126 -11.87 12.51 10.61
N VAL A 127 -11.15 11.64 11.33
CA VAL A 127 -11.48 10.21 11.42
C VAL A 127 -12.78 9.98 12.19
N VAL A 128 -12.97 10.66 13.33
CA VAL A 128 -14.21 10.56 14.11
C VAL A 128 -15.41 11.00 13.27
N GLU A 129 -15.29 12.09 12.52
CA GLU A 129 -16.33 12.57 11.61
C GLU A 129 -16.61 11.56 10.49
N ALA A 130 -15.57 11.02 9.85
CA ALA A 130 -15.73 10.01 8.81
C ALA A 130 -16.48 8.77 9.34
N CYS A 131 -16.14 8.30 10.55
CA CYS A 131 -16.84 7.18 11.17
C CYS A 131 -18.31 7.49 11.47
N ARG A 132 -18.62 8.71 11.93
CA ARG A 132 -19.99 9.14 12.23
C ARG A 132 -20.87 9.20 10.98
N GLU A 133 -20.33 9.68 9.87
CA GLU A 133 -21.07 9.75 8.60
C GLU A 133 -21.37 8.37 8.02
N THR A 134 -20.43 7.43 8.15
CA THR A 134 -20.67 6.05 7.71
C THR A 134 -21.78 5.39 8.55
N GLY A 135 -21.85 5.69 9.84
CA GLY A 135 -22.89 5.19 10.74
C GLY A 135 -23.01 3.65 10.73
N ASP A 136 -24.24 3.15 10.83
CA ASP A 136 -24.54 1.70 10.77
C ASP A 136 -24.61 1.15 9.34
N ALA A 137 -24.49 2.00 8.32
CA ALA A 137 -24.59 1.64 6.90
C ALA A 137 -23.28 1.09 6.31
N VAL A 138 -22.39 0.53 7.13
CA VAL A 138 -21.08 0.03 6.69
C VAL A 138 -21.28 -1.18 5.77
N SER A 139 -21.15 -0.96 4.46
CA SER A 139 -21.12 -2.03 3.46
C SER A 139 -19.73 -2.10 2.85
N ILE A 140 -18.95 -3.09 3.31
CA ILE A 140 -17.72 -3.48 2.62
C ILE A 140 -18.10 -4.12 1.30
N ARG A 141 -17.36 -3.79 0.24
CA ARG A 141 -17.41 -4.48 -1.05
C ARG A 141 -16.07 -5.15 -1.35
N PRO A 142 -15.92 -6.46 -1.09
CA PRO A 142 -14.75 -7.22 -1.52
C PRO A 142 -14.51 -7.09 -3.04
N VAL A 143 -13.27 -7.30 -3.48
CA VAL A 143 -12.91 -7.21 -4.91
C VAL A 143 -13.54 -8.36 -5.72
N TYR A 144 -13.76 -9.50 -5.07
CA TYR A 144 -14.27 -10.72 -5.65
C TYR A 144 -15.24 -11.42 -4.70
N GLU A 145 -16.08 -12.27 -5.26
CA GLU A 145 -17.02 -13.08 -4.49
C GLU A 145 -16.34 -14.36 -4.00
N PRO A 146 -16.76 -14.94 -2.86
CA PRO A 146 -16.20 -16.20 -2.35
C PRO A 146 -16.26 -17.35 -3.37
N GLU A 147 -17.31 -17.39 -4.19
CA GLU A 147 -17.59 -18.44 -5.17
C GLU A 147 -16.80 -18.28 -6.47
N ASP A 148 -16.14 -17.13 -6.70
CA ASP A 148 -15.30 -16.94 -7.88
C ASP A 148 -14.16 -17.97 -7.89
N ASP A 149 -13.84 -18.50 -9.08
CA ASP A 149 -12.64 -19.33 -9.24
C ASP A 149 -11.36 -18.53 -8.98
N LEU A 150 -10.26 -19.23 -8.69
CA LEU A 150 -8.98 -18.61 -8.33
C LEU A 150 -8.48 -17.66 -9.42
N ARG A 151 -8.68 -17.97 -10.71
CA ARG A 151 -8.20 -17.13 -11.81
C ARG A 151 -9.00 -15.84 -11.94
N THR A 152 -10.30 -15.92 -11.69
CA THR A 152 -11.23 -14.79 -11.65
C THR A 152 -10.88 -13.86 -10.51
N LYS A 153 -10.66 -14.41 -9.30
CA LYS A 153 -10.19 -13.66 -8.14
C LYS A 153 -8.87 -12.92 -8.44
N ILE A 154 -7.88 -13.63 -9.00
CA ILE A 154 -6.58 -13.04 -9.38
C ILE A 154 -6.75 -11.92 -10.42
N SER A 155 -7.62 -12.13 -11.42
CA SER A 155 -7.86 -11.15 -12.48
C SER A 155 -8.55 -9.89 -11.95
N LYS A 156 -9.52 -10.02 -11.04
CA LYS A 156 -10.18 -8.89 -10.37
C LYS A 156 -9.20 -8.09 -9.53
N VAL A 157 -8.31 -8.75 -8.77
CA VAL A 157 -7.25 -8.07 -8.01
C VAL A 157 -6.21 -7.40 -8.94
N ALA A 158 -5.87 -8.03 -10.07
CA ALA A 158 -4.99 -7.42 -11.07
C ALA A 158 -5.62 -6.16 -11.69
N ALA A 159 -6.91 -6.19 -12.01
CA ALA A 159 -7.65 -5.04 -12.53
C ALA A 159 -7.74 -3.89 -11.50
N LEU A 160 -7.88 -4.21 -10.20
CA LEU A 160 -7.80 -3.22 -9.13
C LEU A 160 -6.47 -2.44 -9.16
N TYR A 161 -5.37 -3.15 -9.44
CA TYR A 161 -4.04 -2.55 -9.61
C TYR A 161 -3.87 -1.77 -10.92
N GLY A 162 -4.79 -1.92 -11.88
CA GLY A 162 -4.73 -1.31 -13.21
C GLY A 162 -3.97 -2.13 -14.24
N ALA A 163 -3.87 -3.46 -14.05
CA ALA A 163 -3.33 -4.35 -15.07
C ALA A 163 -4.35 -4.61 -16.18
N ASP A 164 -3.88 -4.78 -17.42
CA ASP A 164 -4.72 -5.14 -18.58
C ASP A 164 -5.04 -6.64 -18.63
N GLY A 165 -4.44 -7.43 -17.73
CA GLY A 165 -4.65 -8.86 -17.61
C GLY A 165 -3.60 -9.55 -16.76
N VAL A 166 -3.61 -10.87 -16.80
CA VAL A 166 -2.73 -11.73 -16.01
C VAL A 166 -2.07 -12.75 -16.93
N ASP A 167 -0.77 -12.94 -16.74
CA ASP A 167 0.02 -13.94 -17.46
C ASP A 167 0.50 -15.01 -16.49
N TYR A 168 0.30 -16.27 -16.83
CA TYR A 168 0.63 -17.40 -15.97
C TYR A 168 1.77 -18.22 -16.57
N THR A 169 2.73 -18.62 -15.75
CA THR A 169 3.66 -19.70 -16.15
C THR A 169 2.89 -21.01 -16.24
N SER A 170 3.39 -21.95 -17.07
CA SER A 170 2.77 -23.28 -17.18
C SER A 170 2.71 -24.02 -15.84
N ALA A 171 3.73 -23.85 -14.98
CA ALA A 171 3.76 -24.44 -13.65
C ALA A 171 2.67 -23.83 -12.73
N ALA A 172 2.56 -22.51 -12.69
CA ALA A 172 1.51 -21.85 -11.91
C ALA A 172 0.11 -22.22 -12.40
N SER A 173 -0.08 -22.31 -13.72
CA SER A 173 -1.34 -22.73 -14.32
C SER A 173 -1.78 -24.11 -13.85
N ARG A 174 -0.89 -25.11 -13.91
CA ARG A 174 -1.19 -26.49 -13.46
C ARG A 174 -1.56 -26.52 -11.99
N LEU A 175 -0.80 -25.83 -11.14
CA LEU A 175 -1.08 -25.79 -9.70
C LEU A 175 -2.42 -25.13 -9.37
N LEU A 176 -2.80 -24.05 -10.07
CA LEU A 176 -4.14 -23.47 -9.91
C LEU A 176 -5.23 -24.49 -10.25
N ASP A 177 -5.09 -25.20 -11.37
CA ASP A 177 -6.05 -26.23 -11.78
C ASP A 177 -6.10 -27.40 -10.76
N ASP A 178 -4.97 -27.76 -10.16
CA ASP A 178 -4.88 -28.78 -9.11
C ASP A 178 -5.56 -28.31 -7.82
N TYR A 179 -5.38 -27.05 -7.42
CA TYR A 179 -6.04 -26.47 -6.24
C TYR A 179 -7.56 -26.40 -6.41
N GLU A 180 -8.04 -26.03 -7.59
CA GLU A 180 -9.47 -26.07 -7.93
C GLU A 180 -10.03 -27.48 -7.77
N ARG A 181 -9.41 -28.48 -8.43
CA ARG A 181 -9.85 -29.89 -8.32
C ARG A 181 -9.73 -30.45 -6.90
N GLY A 182 -8.77 -29.95 -6.12
CA GLY A 182 -8.55 -30.32 -4.73
C GLY A 182 -9.54 -29.70 -3.75
N GLY A 183 -10.50 -28.89 -4.21
CA GLY A 183 -11.51 -28.24 -3.36
C GLY A 183 -11.03 -26.95 -2.70
N PHE A 184 -9.92 -26.37 -3.15
CA PHE A 184 -9.35 -25.12 -2.64
C PHE A 184 -9.74 -23.88 -3.47
N GLY A 185 -10.61 -24.03 -4.48
CA GLY A 185 -11.05 -22.95 -5.38
C GLY A 185 -11.76 -21.79 -4.68
N GLY A 186 -12.52 -22.11 -3.63
CA GLY A 186 -13.23 -21.12 -2.81
C GLY A 186 -12.32 -20.28 -1.91
N LEU A 187 -11.03 -20.62 -1.77
CA LEU A 187 -10.14 -19.87 -0.90
C LEU A 187 -9.89 -18.44 -1.43
N PRO A 188 -9.69 -17.46 -0.53
CA PRO A 188 -9.16 -16.15 -0.90
C PRO A 188 -7.78 -16.23 -1.55
N VAL A 189 -7.48 -15.24 -2.40
CA VAL A 189 -6.18 -15.11 -3.06
C VAL A 189 -5.37 -13.97 -2.45
N ILE A 190 -4.08 -14.18 -2.26
CA ILE A 190 -3.12 -13.14 -1.86
C ILE A 190 -2.14 -12.92 -2.99
N VAL A 191 -2.21 -11.76 -3.64
CA VAL A 191 -1.20 -11.36 -4.63
C VAL A 191 0.02 -10.79 -3.93
N ALA A 192 1.13 -11.53 -3.96
CA ALA A 192 2.44 -11.09 -3.54
C ALA A 192 3.16 -10.48 -4.75
N LYS A 193 3.34 -9.16 -4.74
CA LYS A 193 4.10 -8.39 -5.73
C LYS A 193 4.94 -7.32 -5.03
N THR A 194 5.75 -6.57 -5.79
CA THR A 194 6.49 -5.44 -5.21
C THR A 194 5.55 -4.40 -4.57
N PRO A 195 5.92 -3.84 -3.40
CA PRO A 195 5.19 -2.72 -2.79
C PRO A 195 5.50 -1.37 -3.44
N LEU A 196 6.53 -1.29 -4.29
CA LEU A 196 7.09 -0.03 -4.79
C LEU A 196 6.37 0.54 -6.01
N SER A 197 5.34 -0.15 -6.49
CA SER A 197 4.54 0.19 -7.67
C SER A 197 3.13 -0.42 -7.53
N LEU A 198 2.14 0.11 -8.26
CA LEU A 198 0.87 -0.58 -8.48
C LEU A 198 1.06 -1.82 -9.36
N SER A 199 2.03 -1.79 -10.28
CA SER A 199 2.43 -2.94 -11.09
C SER A 199 3.28 -3.96 -10.34
N ALA A 200 3.77 -4.98 -11.07
CA ALA A 200 4.78 -5.91 -10.59
C ALA A 200 6.22 -5.40 -10.78
N GLU A 201 6.41 -4.27 -11.45
CA GLU A 201 7.70 -3.64 -11.79
C GLU A 201 7.99 -2.50 -10.81
N PRO A 202 9.01 -2.60 -9.94
CA PRO A 202 9.28 -1.58 -8.91
C PRO A 202 9.60 -0.18 -9.46
N GLY A 203 10.12 -0.11 -10.68
CA GLY A 203 10.52 1.14 -11.33
C GLY A 203 9.37 1.94 -11.93
N LEU A 204 8.21 1.32 -12.17
CA LEU A 204 7.05 2.00 -12.74
C LEU A 204 6.33 2.81 -11.65
N LYS A 205 6.43 4.14 -11.70
CA LYS A 205 5.86 5.06 -10.70
C LYS A 205 4.48 5.58 -11.10
N GLY A 206 3.86 6.35 -10.21
CA GLY A 206 2.51 6.89 -10.44
C GLY A 206 1.44 5.82 -10.55
N VAL A 207 0.71 5.84 -11.66
CA VAL A 207 -0.36 4.89 -12.04
C VAL A 207 -0.01 4.27 -13.40
N PRO A 208 0.80 3.20 -13.43
CA PRO A 208 1.23 2.59 -14.69
C PRO A 208 0.06 1.95 -15.45
N THR A 209 0.11 2.04 -16.77
CA THR A 209 -0.83 1.43 -17.74
C THR A 209 -0.07 0.54 -18.72
N GLY A 210 -0.77 -0.27 -19.52
CA GLY A 210 -0.12 -1.09 -20.56
C GLY A 210 0.68 -2.27 -20.00
N TRP A 211 0.33 -2.77 -18.81
CA TRP A 211 1.07 -3.84 -18.14
C TRP A 211 0.14 -4.99 -17.72
N ARG A 212 0.70 -6.19 -17.66
CA ARG A 212 -0.01 -7.41 -17.24
C ARG A 212 0.65 -7.98 -15.99
N LEU A 213 -0.14 -8.58 -15.10
CA LEU A 213 0.37 -9.15 -13.85
C LEU A 213 1.05 -10.51 -14.13
N PRO A 214 2.38 -10.65 -13.92
CA PRO A 214 3.08 -11.90 -14.19
C PRO A 214 3.00 -12.83 -12.98
N VAL A 215 2.21 -13.89 -13.07
CA VAL A 215 2.10 -14.95 -12.07
C VAL A 215 3.13 -16.03 -12.36
N ARG A 216 4.17 -16.08 -11.51
CA ARG A 216 5.29 -17.01 -11.69
C ARG A 216 5.12 -18.31 -10.92
N GLU A 217 4.58 -18.21 -9.72
CA GLU A 217 4.41 -19.31 -8.79
C GLU A 217 3.12 -19.10 -7.98
N VAL A 218 2.48 -20.20 -7.57
CA VAL A 218 1.35 -20.18 -6.64
C VAL A 218 1.59 -21.16 -5.52
N ARG A 219 1.27 -20.76 -4.28
CA ARG A 219 1.45 -21.57 -3.07
C ARG A 219 0.13 -21.68 -2.33
N LEU A 220 -0.25 -22.90 -1.96
CA LEU A 220 -1.39 -23.13 -1.09
C LEU A 220 -0.94 -23.02 0.38
N ALA A 221 -1.54 -22.09 1.13
CA ALA A 221 -1.39 -22.01 2.57
C ALA A 221 -2.63 -22.61 3.24
N ALA A 222 -2.80 -23.93 3.15
CA ALA A 222 -4.04 -24.61 3.55
C ALA A 222 -4.45 -24.34 5.00
N GLY A 223 -3.50 -24.38 5.94
CA GLY A 223 -3.79 -24.09 7.35
C GLY A 223 -4.19 -22.64 7.63
N ALA A 224 -3.69 -21.70 6.82
CA ALA A 224 -4.06 -20.28 6.92
C ALA A 224 -5.29 -19.92 6.06
N GLY A 225 -5.74 -20.83 5.19
CA GLY A 225 -6.95 -20.67 4.39
C GLY A 225 -6.83 -19.69 3.22
N TYR A 226 -5.70 -19.66 2.49
CA TYR A 226 -5.57 -18.84 1.28
C TYR A 226 -4.61 -19.44 0.23
N VAL A 227 -4.72 -18.96 -1.01
CA VAL A 227 -3.77 -19.22 -2.10
C VAL A 227 -2.90 -17.98 -2.32
N CYS A 228 -1.58 -18.11 -2.17
CA CYS A 228 -0.63 -17.04 -2.41
C CYS A 228 -0.11 -17.09 -3.85
N VAL A 229 -0.22 -15.96 -4.55
CA VAL A 229 0.16 -15.79 -5.94
C VAL A 229 1.40 -14.91 -5.99
N ILE A 230 2.52 -15.47 -6.42
CA ILE A 230 3.82 -14.80 -6.38
C ILE A 230 4.13 -14.19 -7.74
N CYS A 231 4.29 -12.87 -7.74
CA CYS A 231 4.57 -12.03 -8.89
C CYS A 231 5.97 -11.43 -8.80
N GLY A 232 6.72 -11.52 -9.90
CA GLY A 232 8.09 -11.02 -9.95
C GLY A 232 9.06 -11.79 -9.04
N SER A 233 10.17 -11.17 -8.66
CA SER A 233 11.15 -11.71 -7.72
C SER A 233 10.89 -11.16 -6.33
N LEU A 234 10.20 -11.93 -5.49
CA LEU A 234 10.05 -11.64 -4.06
C LEU A 234 11.06 -12.44 -3.26
N SER A 235 11.89 -11.75 -2.47
CA SER A 235 12.75 -12.42 -1.50
C SER A 235 11.94 -12.79 -0.27
N THR A 236 11.89 -14.08 0.06
CA THR A 236 11.36 -14.57 1.34
C THR A 236 12.45 -14.69 2.41
N MET A 237 13.69 -14.38 2.06
CA MET A 237 14.86 -14.47 2.95
C MET A 237 15.78 -13.28 2.67
N PRO A 238 15.51 -12.09 3.25
CA PRO A 238 16.36 -10.94 3.06
C PRO A 238 17.76 -11.22 3.63
N GLY A 239 18.79 -10.86 2.86
CA GLY A 239 20.17 -10.92 3.33
C GLY A 239 20.54 -9.72 4.20
N LEU A 240 21.68 -9.81 4.88
CA LEU A 240 22.28 -8.68 5.59
C LEU A 240 22.88 -7.67 4.59
N SER A 241 22.95 -6.39 4.99
CA SER A 241 23.70 -5.37 4.25
C SER A 241 25.21 -5.62 4.36
N SER A 242 26.00 -4.93 3.52
CA SER A 242 27.47 -4.98 3.59
C SER A 242 28.05 -4.49 4.92
N ARG A 243 27.28 -3.67 5.65
CA ARG A 243 27.59 -3.19 7.01
C ARG A 243 26.34 -3.34 7.88
N PRO A 244 26.09 -4.54 8.45
CA PRO A 244 24.89 -4.80 9.22
C PRO A 244 24.86 -3.96 10.50
N ALA A 245 23.66 -3.62 10.97
CA ALA A 245 23.50 -2.88 12.23
C ALA A 245 24.14 -3.61 13.42
N ALA A 246 24.19 -4.94 13.38
CA ALA A 246 24.83 -5.77 14.40
C ALA A 246 26.29 -5.41 14.72
N GLU A 247 27.03 -4.80 13.77
CA GLU A 247 28.40 -4.31 14.03
C GLU A 247 28.44 -3.11 15.00
N ARG A 248 27.32 -2.42 15.20
CA ARG A 248 27.21 -1.21 16.04
C ARG A 248 26.37 -1.42 17.30
N VAL A 249 25.72 -2.58 17.44
CA VAL A 249 24.91 -2.88 18.62
C VAL A 249 25.84 -3.31 19.74
N ASP A 250 25.73 -2.66 20.90
CA ASP A 250 26.52 -2.98 22.08
C ASP A 250 25.72 -2.67 23.36
N VAL A 251 26.28 -2.99 24.52
CA VAL A 251 25.70 -2.68 25.84
C VAL A 251 26.73 -1.91 26.66
N ASP A 252 26.35 -0.72 27.11
CA ASP A 252 27.17 0.05 28.05
C ASP A 252 27.28 -0.70 29.39
N ALA A 253 28.51 -1.01 29.80
CA ALA A 253 28.77 -1.90 30.93
C ALA A 253 28.43 -1.28 32.30
N ASP A 254 28.42 0.04 32.40
CA ASP A 254 28.18 0.75 33.65
C ASP A 254 26.68 0.99 33.88
N THR A 255 25.95 1.34 32.81
CA THR A 255 24.53 1.69 32.85
C THR A 255 23.61 0.53 32.49
N GLY A 256 24.13 -0.46 31.74
CA GLY A 256 23.33 -1.53 31.13
C GLY A 256 22.50 -1.08 29.93
N GLU A 257 22.72 0.13 29.42
CA GLU A 257 21.98 0.66 28.27
C GLU A 257 22.43 0.03 26.96
N ILE A 258 21.47 -0.32 26.10
CA ILE A 258 21.74 -0.85 24.76
C ILE A 258 21.99 0.32 23.81
N VAL A 259 23.15 0.33 23.16
CA VAL A 259 23.53 1.33 22.15
C VAL A 259 23.42 0.75 20.74
N GLY A 260 23.13 1.61 19.75
CA GLY A 260 23.14 1.25 18.32
C GLY A 260 21.99 0.37 17.83
N LEU A 261 20.96 0.09 18.66
CA LEU A 261 19.80 -0.74 18.30
C LEU A 261 18.67 0.03 17.60
N ARG A 262 18.61 1.37 17.73
CA ARG A 262 17.56 2.24 17.16
C ARG A 262 18.16 3.34 16.31
#